data_AF-A0AAD4L1P3-F1
#
_entry.id   AF-A0AAD4L1P3-F1
#
_cell.length_a   1.000
_cell.length_b   1.000
_cell.length_c   1.000
_cell.angle_alpha   90.00
_cell.angle_beta   90.00
_cell.angle_gamma   90.00
#
_symmetry.space_group_name_H-M   'P 1'
#
loop_
_entity.id
_entity.type
_entity.pdbx_description
1 polymer ?
#
loop_
_entity_poly.entity_id
_entity_poly.type
_entity_poly.pdbx_seq_one_letter_code
_entity_poly.pdbx_strand_id
1 'polypeptide(L)'
;MAPRRFEKVPGSETKWKQVVNDAHLWEKTLQVFNNFQSASKLTQDQFLLFRTIVLKRGTSFDPAKFNIQQEHQQARALLNASTNFQSYKADIRNRTFVGQGEFGLLRKQQREVLEYDSSDEDKLTRIDETPVNATFINLLQAISEIPATPTSHWRHSKMEFVADFRHGRKYTAITDGQLQDNQNHAIKAIIECKKDVRKENIVATDMQEAAEIVAWIKCYPKPEHQRILVSQDNTEIYVTFATYDDRWLRHLRCGVRKFDGLMHMYQHSPWDLEDEQDVDDVAAILLAIALMPTPP
;
A
#
# COMPACT_ATOMS: atom_id res chain seq x y z
N MET A 1 24.83 -13.49 -9.82
CA MET A 1 23.87 -12.59 -9.17
C MET A 1 24.17 -11.17 -9.62
N ALA A 2 23.16 -10.35 -9.89
CA ALA A 2 23.37 -8.92 -10.08
C ALA A 2 23.92 -8.32 -8.76
N PRO A 3 24.83 -7.34 -8.82
CA PRO A 3 25.38 -6.73 -7.60
C PRO A 3 24.30 -6.01 -6.80
N ARG A 4 24.27 -6.24 -5.48
CA ARG A 4 23.43 -5.49 -4.55
C ARG A 4 23.90 -4.03 -4.56
N ARG A 5 23.01 -3.10 -4.90
CA ARG A 5 23.22 -1.64 -4.97
C ARG A 5 22.99 -0.96 -3.63
N PHE A 6 22.02 -1.46 -2.86
CA PHE A 6 21.66 -0.91 -1.56
C PHE A 6 21.13 -1.98 -0.61
N GLU A 7 21.33 -1.74 0.69
CA GLU A 7 20.79 -2.57 1.77
C GLU A 7 19.42 -2.10 2.26
N LYS A 8 19.09 -0.83 2.04
CA LYS A 8 17.80 -0.19 2.30
C LYS A 8 17.47 0.72 1.13
N VAL A 9 16.19 0.82 0.77
CA VAL A 9 15.75 1.75 -0.28
C VAL A 9 16.15 3.20 0.09
N PRO A 10 16.44 4.08 -0.88
CA PRO A 10 16.82 5.45 -0.60
C PRO A 10 15.71 6.21 0.14
N GLY A 11 16.04 6.72 1.32
CA GLY A 11 15.17 7.57 2.14
C GLY A 11 15.39 9.08 1.96
N SER A 12 16.27 9.48 1.04
CA SER A 12 16.53 10.89 0.73
C SER A 12 17.03 11.08 -0.70
N GLU A 13 16.86 12.29 -1.24
CA GLU A 13 17.35 12.64 -2.58
C GLU A 13 18.87 12.50 -2.68
N THR A 14 19.61 12.94 -1.66
CA THR A 14 21.07 12.78 -1.59
C THR A 14 21.46 11.31 -1.69
N LYS A 15 20.78 10.43 -0.94
CA LYS A 15 21.07 8.99 -0.98
C LYS A 15 20.70 8.37 -2.32
N TRP A 16 19.56 8.76 -2.89
CA TRP A 16 19.13 8.29 -4.21
C TRP A 16 20.16 8.68 -5.28
N LYS A 17 20.60 9.95 -5.31
CA LYS A 17 21.60 10.44 -6.26
C LYS A 17 22.92 9.69 -6.15
N GLN A 18 23.40 9.46 -4.92
CA GLN A 18 24.61 8.68 -4.67
C GLN A 18 24.50 7.28 -5.29
N VAL A 19 23.45 6.53 -4.95
CA VAL A 19 23.29 5.13 -5.38
C VAL A 19 23.10 5.02 -6.91
N VAL A 20 22.39 5.96 -7.53
CA VAL A 20 22.21 6.01 -9.00
C VAL A 20 23.53 6.28 -9.72
N ASN A 21 24.35 7.17 -9.17
CA ASN A 21 25.68 7.46 -9.70
C ASN A 21 26.57 6.22 -9.61
N ASP A 22 26.62 5.57 -8.45
CA ASP A 22 27.42 4.37 -8.19
C ASP A 22 26.97 3.18 -9.05
N ALA A 23 25.68 3.10 -9.39
CA ALA A 23 25.12 2.10 -10.28
C ALA A 23 25.26 2.44 -11.78
N HIS A 24 25.84 3.59 -12.14
CA HIS A 24 25.94 4.09 -13.51
C HIS A 24 24.58 4.18 -14.24
N LEU A 25 23.55 4.66 -13.52
CA LEU A 25 22.18 4.78 -14.02
C LEU A 25 21.75 6.21 -14.32
N TRP A 26 22.61 7.22 -14.11
CA TRP A 26 22.25 8.64 -14.22
C TRP A 26 21.63 9.02 -15.57
N GLU A 27 22.19 8.50 -16.66
CA GLU A 27 21.74 8.76 -18.04
C GLU A 27 20.72 7.73 -18.57
N LYS A 28 20.32 6.77 -17.73
CA LYS A 28 19.37 5.72 -18.10
C LYS A 28 17.96 6.08 -17.68
N THR A 29 17.00 5.55 -18.43
CA THR A 29 15.56 5.71 -18.15
C THR A 29 14.84 4.40 -18.41
N LEU A 30 13.61 4.28 -17.91
CA LEU A 30 12.76 3.12 -18.13
C LEU A 30 12.50 2.85 -19.63
N GLN A 31 12.57 3.88 -20.48
CA GLN A 31 12.44 3.71 -21.93
C GLN A 31 13.66 3.09 -22.61
N VAL A 32 14.83 3.01 -21.98
CA VAL A 32 16.04 2.38 -22.57
C VAL A 32 16.53 1.20 -21.73
N PHE A 33 15.86 0.92 -20.62
CA PHE A 33 16.13 -0.23 -19.77
C PHE A 33 15.55 -1.49 -20.43
N ASN A 34 16.32 -2.58 -20.47
CA ASN A 34 15.89 -3.82 -21.14
C ASN A 34 15.62 -4.97 -20.17
N ASN A 35 16.06 -4.88 -18.91
CA ASN A 35 16.01 -5.97 -17.95
C ASN A 35 14.80 -5.86 -17.01
N PHE A 36 13.62 -5.61 -17.58
CA PHE A 36 12.39 -5.51 -16.79
C PHE A 36 12.06 -6.86 -16.12
N GLN A 37 11.71 -6.79 -14.85
CA GLN A 37 11.12 -7.86 -14.06
C GLN A 37 9.74 -7.42 -13.57
N SER A 38 8.90 -8.39 -13.20
CA SER A 38 7.63 -8.12 -12.52
C SER A 38 7.85 -7.40 -11.19
N ALA A 39 6.82 -6.75 -10.67
CA ALA A 39 6.88 -6.03 -9.39
C ALA A 39 7.44 -6.89 -8.25
N SER A 40 6.99 -8.14 -8.11
CA SER A 40 7.45 -9.09 -7.10
C SER A 40 8.88 -9.62 -7.29
N LYS A 41 9.51 -9.35 -8.44
CA LYS A 41 10.88 -9.80 -8.77
C LYS A 41 11.79 -8.63 -9.18
N LEU A 42 11.44 -7.43 -8.73
CA LEU A 42 12.06 -6.19 -9.17
C LEU A 42 13.57 -6.18 -8.91
N THR A 43 14.35 -5.74 -9.90
CA THR A 43 15.77 -5.49 -9.68
C THR A 43 15.99 -4.12 -9.03
N GLN A 44 17.09 -3.98 -8.28
CA GLN A 44 17.45 -2.69 -7.68
C GLN A 44 17.73 -1.61 -8.75
N ASP A 45 18.27 -1.99 -9.91
CA ASP A 45 18.46 -1.06 -11.03
C ASP A 45 17.11 -0.56 -11.59
N GLN A 46 16.12 -1.46 -11.76
CA GLN A 46 14.77 -1.08 -12.18
C GLN A 46 14.11 -0.14 -11.16
N PHE A 47 14.23 -0.44 -9.86
CA PHE A 47 13.75 0.43 -8.80
C PHE A 47 14.37 1.83 -8.83
N LEU A 48 15.69 1.93 -8.98
CA LEU A 48 16.38 3.23 -9.02
C LEU A 48 15.88 4.08 -10.19
N LEU A 49 15.54 3.46 -11.32
CA LEU A 49 14.96 4.12 -12.48
C LEU A 49 13.51 4.58 -12.30
N PHE A 50 12.79 4.11 -11.26
CA PHE A 50 11.51 4.70 -10.87
C PHE A 50 11.64 6.10 -10.27
N ARG A 51 12.87 6.51 -9.88
CA ARG A 51 13.12 7.82 -9.26
C ARG A 51 12.26 8.01 -8.01
N THR A 52 12.36 7.06 -7.07
CA THR A 52 11.50 6.98 -5.88
C THR A 52 12.31 7.10 -4.59
N ILE A 53 11.77 7.84 -3.63
CA ILE A 53 12.21 7.88 -2.23
C ILE A 53 11.11 7.27 -1.36
N VAL A 54 11.49 6.43 -0.40
CA VAL A 54 10.58 5.89 0.61
C VAL A 54 10.88 6.51 1.97
N LEU A 55 9.91 7.23 2.52
CA LEU A 55 9.98 7.98 3.77
C LEU A 55 9.16 7.26 4.84
N LYS A 56 9.82 6.66 5.83
CA LYS A 56 9.17 6.00 6.97
C LYS A 56 8.76 7.05 8.01
N ARG A 57 7.49 7.11 8.40
CA ARG A 57 6.91 8.19 9.23
C ARG A 57 6.41 7.79 10.61
N GLY A 58 6.51 6.51 10.99
CA GLY A 58 5.92 6.02 12.24
C GLY A 58 4.38 6.05 12.17
N THR A 59 3.72 5.93 13.32
CA THR A 59 2.25 6.02 13.43
C THR A 59 1.72 7.46 13.47
N SER A 60 2.59 8.47 13.59
CA SER A 60 2.16 9.87 13.52
C SER A 60 1.62 10.18 12.12
N PHE A 61 0.35 10.56 12.08
CA PHE A 61 -0.36 10.87 10.85
C PHE A 61 -1.01 12.26 10.93
N ASP A 62 -0.81 13.07 9.89
CA ASP A 62 -1.40 14.40 9.74
C ASP A 62 -2.27 14.41 8.47
N PRO A 63 -3.60 14.27 8.60
CA PRO A 63 -4.48 14.13 7.44
C PRO A 63 -4.54 15.39 6.58
N ALA A 64 -4.19 16.56 7.12
CA ALA A 64 -4.14 17.81 6.34
C ALA A 64 -3.04 17.77 5.26
N LYS A 65 -1.93 17.07 5.50
CA LYS A 65 -0.83 16.93 4.51
C LYS A 65 -1.24 16.17 3.25
N PHE A 66 -2.28 15.34 3.34
CA PHE A 66 -2.73 14.48 2.25
C PHE A 66 -4.13 14.87 1.73
N ASN A 67 -4.62 16.04 2.15
CA ASN A 67 -5.94 16.59 1.79
C ASN A 67 -7.11 15.67 2.16
N ILE A 68 -7.03 14.99 3.32
CA ILE A 68 -8.11 14.12 3.81
C ILE A 68 -8.61 14.51 5.22
N GLN A 69 -8.38 15.76 5.63
CA GLN A 69 -8.71 16.25 6.98
C GLN A 69 -10.21 16.14 7.29
N GLN A 70 -11.07 16.50 6.34
CA GLN A 70 -12.52 16.49 6.54
C GLN A 70 -13.04 15.06 6.60
N GLU A 71 -12.60 14.21 5.68
CA GLU A 71 -12.94 12.80 5.61
C GLU A 71 -12.46 12.05 6.85
N HIS A 72 -11.27 12.38 7.37
CA HIS A 72 -10.74 11.78 8.60
C HIS A 72 -11.54 12.22 9.84
N GLN A 73 -11.98 13.47 9.93
CA GLN A 73 -12.87 13.91 11.01
C GLN A 73 -14.23 13.19 10.94
N GLN A 74 -14.79 13.07 9.74
CA GLN A 74 -16.03 12.34 9.51
C GLN A 74 -15.89 10.85 9.85
N ALA A 75 -14.80 10.22 9.42
CA ALA A 75 -14.49 8.82 9.71
C ALA A 75 -14.45 8.55 11.22
N ARG A 76 -13.74 9.39 12.00
CA ARG A 76 -13.72 9.24 13.47
C ARG A 76 -15.10 9.38 14.09
N ALA A 77 -15.90 10.33 13.64
CA ALA A 77 -17.27 10.48 14.14
C ALA A 77 -18.13 9.24 13.86
N LEU A 78 -18.03 8.67 12.66
CA LEU A 78 -18.76 7.45 12.26
C LEU A 78 -18.31 6.22 13.05
N LEU A 79 -17.00 6.01 13.19
CA LEU A 79 -16.43 4.89 13.94
C LEU A 79 -16.81 4.97 15.42
N ASN A 80 -16.78 6.16 16.02
CA ASN A 80 -17.20 6.38 17.41
C ASN A 80 -18.69 6.11 17.64
N ALA A 81 -19.54 6.37 16.64
CA ALA A 81 -20.97 6.09 16.72
C ALA A 81 -21.35 4.62 16.41
N SER A 82 -20.43 3.84 15.82
CA SER A 82 -20.69 2.46 15.42
C SER A 82 -20.55 1.48 16.58
N THR A 83 -21.68 0.96 17.07
CA THR A 83 -21.70 -0.07 18.13
C THR A 83 -20.90 -1.32 17.74
N ASN A 84 -20.96 -1.74 16.48
CA ASN A 84 -20.23 -2.92 15.98
C ASN A 84 -18.71 -2.69 16.03
N PHE A 85 -18.24 -1.52 15.61
CA PHE A 85 -16.81 -1.19 15.66
C PHE A 85 -16.31 -1.02 17.09
N GLN A 86 -17.10 -0.41 17.99
CA GLN A 86 -16.73 -0.32 19.41
C GLN A 86 -16.67 -1.71 20.08
N SER A 87 -17.57 -2.62 19.70
CA SER A 87 -17.53 -4.02 20.17
C SER A 87 -16.27 -4.75 19.68
N TYR A 88 -15.90 -4.57 18.41
CA TYR A 88 -14.66 -5.10 17.83
C TYR A 88 -13.40 -4.61 18.57
N LYS A 89 -13.31 -3.31 18.87
CA LYS A 89 -12.23 -2.74 19.69
C LYS A 89 -12.18 -3.35 21.09
N ALA A 90 -13.35 -3.53 21.73
CA ALA A 90 -13.42 -4.17 23.03
C ALA A 90 -12.94 -5.63 22.98
N ASP A 91 -13.24 -6.37 21.90
CA ASP A 91 -12.74 -7.73 21.69
C ASP A 91 -11.21 -7.78 21.57
N ILE A 92 -10.60 -6.82 20.86
CA ILE A 92 -9.13 -6.70 20.77
C ILE A 92 -8.54 -6.42 22.16
N ARG A 93 -9.06 -5.40 22.87
CA ARG A 93 -8.61 -5.04 24.23
C ARG A 93 -8.69 -6.22 25.19
N ASN A 94 -9.78 -6.99 25.15
CA ASN A 94 -10.02 -8.13 26.02
C ASN A 94 -9.36 -9.42 25.54
N ARG A 95 -8.69 -9.40 24.38
CA ARG A 95 -8.09 -10.56 23.70
C ARG A 95 -9.09 -11.71 23.52
N THR A 96 -10.32 -11.36 23.13
CA THR A 96 -11.39 -12.29 22.83
C THR A 96 -11.57 -12.45 21.32
N PHE A 97 -12.11 -13.62 20.93
CA PHE A 97 -12.44 -13.96 19.55
C PHE A 97 -13.93 -14.33 19.42
N VAL A 98 -14.74 -13.84 20.35
CA VAL A 98 -16.16 -14.16 20.43
C VAL A 98 -16.92 -13.46 19.31
N GLY A 99 -16.61 -12.17 19.07
CA GLY A 99 -17.08 -11.45 17.90
C GLY A 99 -18.57 -11.11 17.94
N GLN A 100 -18.95 -9.97 17.37
CA GLN A 100 -20.36 -9.62 17.12
C GLN A 100 -20.51 -8.99 15.73
N GLY A 101 -21.62 -9.28 15.04
CA GLY A 101 -21.91 -8.75 13.71
C GLY A 101 -20.81 -9.08 12.67
N GLU A 102 -20.59 -8.16 11.74
CA GLU A 102 -19.61 -8.27 10.64
C GLU A 102 -18.16 -8.44 11.14
N PHE A 103 -17.82 -7.82 12.28
CA PHE A 103 -16.48 -7.92 12.86
C PHE A 103 -16.22 -9.24 13.59
N GLY A 104 -17.26 -10.05 13.86
CA GLY A 104 -17.07 -11.33 14.52
C GLY A 104 -16.40 -12.39 13.63
N LEU A 105 -16.70 -12.38 12.32
CA LEU A 105 -15.97 -13.20 11.36
C LEU A 105 -14.52 -12.71 11.24
N LEU A 106 -14.31 -11.39 11.21
CA LEU A 106 -12.98 -10.80 11.14
C LEU A 106 -12.10 -11.25 12.32
N ARG A 107 -12.61 -11.21 13.56
CA ARG A 107 -11.83 -11.70 14.73
C ARG A 107 -11.43 -13.17 14.58
N LYS A 108 -12.30 -14.03 14.04
CA LYS A 108 -11.96 -15.45 13.79
C LYS A 108 -10.85 -15.59 12.75
N GLN A 109 -10.88 -14.79 11.69
CA GLN A 109 -9.84 -14.79 10.65
C GLN A 109 -8.51 -14.23 11.17
N GLN A 110 -8.54 -13.17 11.97
CA GLN A 110 -7.35 -12.66 12.66
C GLN A 110 -6.72 -13.73 13.55
N ARG A 111 -7.54 -14.51 14.25
CA ARG A 111 -7.04 -15.63 15.06
C ARG A 111 -6.26 -16.64 14.23
N GLU A 112 -6.71 -16.94 13.02
CA GLU A 112 -5.96 -17.83 12.10
C GLU A 112 -4.60 -17.24 11.72
N VAL A 113 -4.52 -15.93 11.47
CA VAL A 113 -3.23 -15.25 11.18
C VAL A 113 -2.30 -15.26 12.41
N LEU A 114 -2.85 -15.20 13.62
CA LEU A 114 -2.12 -15.15 14.89
C LEU A 114 -1.66 -16.51 15.40
N GLU A 115 -2.52 -17.53 15.28
CA GLU A 115 -2.26 -18.88 15.81
C GLU A 115 -1.25 -19.64 14.94
N TYR A 116 -1.11 -19.26 13.67
CA TYR A 116 -0.28 -19.98 12.72
C TYR A 116 0.83 -19.11 12.17
N ASP A 117 2.08 -19.47 12.51
CA ASP A 117 3.27 -18.80 12.01
C ASP A 117 3.58 -19.25 10.56
N SER A 118 4.03 -18.32 9.73
CA SER A 118 4.51 -18.60 8.38
C SER A 118 5.77 -19.48 8.36
N SER A 119 6.46 -19.58 9.51
CA SER A 119 7.65 -20.40 9.77
C SER A 119 7.38 -21.84 10.20
N ASP A 120 6.11 -22.23 10.42
CA ASP A 120 5.76 -23.55 10.92
C ASP A 120 6.16 -24.67 9.93
N GLU A 121 6.85 -25.70 10.44
CA GLU A 121 7.30 -26.85 9.63
C GLU A 121 6.13 -27.79 9.28
N ASP A 122 5.04 -27.74 10.06
CA ASP A 122 3.85 -28.54 9.79
C ASP A 122 3.06 -27.97 8.60
N LYS A 123 3.05 -28.73 7.50
CA LYS A 123 2.35 -28.39 6.26
C LYS A 123 0.84 -28.23 6.45
N LEU A 124 0.26 -28.79 7.51
CA LEU A 124 -1.18 -28.72 7.77
C LEU A 124 -1.60 -27.42 8.45
N THR A 125 -0.68 -26.73 9.13
CA THR A 125 -0.93 -25.49 9.88
C THR A 125 -0.26 -24.28 9.24
N ARG A 126 0.66 -24.49 8.30
CA ARG A 126 1.31 -23.41 7.56
C ARG A 126 0.31 -22.54 6.80
N ILE A 127 0.30 -21.25 7.10
CA ILE A 127 -0.44 -20.25 6.34
C ILE A 127 0.39 -19.65 5.19
N ASP A 128 -0.27 -19.36 4.08
CA ASP A 128 0.27 -18.53 3.00
C ASP A 128 -0.26 -17.07 3.13
N GLU A 129 -0.16 -16.27 2.06
CA GLU A 129 -0.63 -14.87 2.07
C GLU A 129 -2.16 -14.76 2.05
N THR A 130 -2.89 -15.84 1.80
CA THR A 130 -4.35 -15.84 1.60
C THR A 130 -5.12 -15.45 2.86
N PRO A 131 -4.87 -16.02 4.06
CA PRO A 131 -5.59 -15.63 5.28
C PRO A 131 -5.33 -14.17 5.66
N VAL A 132 -4.10 -13.68 5.48
CA VAL A 132 -3.75 -12.27 5.71
C VAL A 132 -4.55 -11.38 4.76
N ASN A 133 -4.55 -11.69 3.46
CA ASN A 133 -5.27 -10.91 2.47
C ASN A 133 -6.79 -10.89 2.72
N ALA A 134 -7.37 -12.06 2.98
CA ALA A 134 -8.80 -12.18 3.28
C ALA A 134 -9.19 -11.37 4.53
N THR A 135 -8.40 -11.49 5.60
CA THR A 135 -8.60 -10.73 6.85
C THR A 135 -8.53 -9.22 6.58
N PHE A 136 -7.51 -8.76 5.85
CA PHE A 136 -7.34 -7.33 5.60
C PHE A 136 -8.50 -6.75 4.80
N ILE A 137 -8.86 -7.40 3.70
CA ILE A 137 -9.93 -6.91 2.82
C ILE A 137 -11.28 -6.93 3.55
N ASN A 138 -11.55 -7.95 4.37
CA ASN A 138 -12.80 -8.00 5.13
C ASN A 138 -12.87 -6.89 6.20
N LEU A 139 -11.74 -6.54 6.83
CA LEU A 139 -11.66 -5.36 7.71
C LEU A 139 -11.95 -4.08 6.93
N LEU A 140 -11.31 -3.91 5.77
CA LEU A 140 -11.50 -2.73 4.91
C LEU A 140 -12.96 -2.59 4.44
N GLN A 141 -13.61 -3.70 4.07
CA GLN A 141 -15.02 -3.74 3.70
C GLN A 141 -15.92 -3.38 4.88
N ALA A 142 -15.78 -4.05 6.03
CA ALA A 142 -16.59 -3.80 7.22
C ALA A 142 -16.48 -2.33 7.70
N ILE A 143 -15.28 -1.74 7.67
CA ILE A 143 -15.10 -0.32 8.00
C ILE A 143 -15.80 0.59 6.98
N SER A 144 -15.70 0.26 5.69
CA SER A 144 -16.26 1.09 4.61
C SER A 144 -17.78 0.99 4.48
N GLU A 145 -18.40 -0.01 5.12
CA GLU A 145 -19.85 -0.20 5.19
C GLU A 145 -20.51 0.55 6.36
N ILE A 146 -19.73 1.12 7.28
CA ILE A 146 -20.25 1.92 8.41
C ILE A 146 -21.08 3.14 7.97
N PRO A 147 -20.68 3.94 6.97
CA PRO A 147 -21.51 5.03 6.47
C PRO A 147 -22.80 4.47 5.84
N ALA A 148 -23.95 5.13 6.07
CA ALA A 148 -25.24 4.69 5.52
C ALA A 148 -25.29 4.62 3.98
N THR A 149 -24.46 5.41 3.30
CA THR A 149 -24.34 5.42 1.85
C THR A 149 -22.85 5.38 1.46
N PRO A 150 -22.26 4.18 1.36
CA PRO A 150 -20.88 4.03 0.91
C PRO A 150 -20.72 4.54 -0.53
N THR A 151 -19.68 5.34 -0.78
CA THR A 151 -19.35 5.89 -2.11
C THR A 151 -18.28 5.08 -2.83
N SER A 152 -17.67 4.11 -2.15
CA SER A 152 -16.61 3.26 -2.67
C SER A 152 -16.65 1.90 -1.98
N HIS A 153 -16.08 0.90 -2.63
CA HIS A 153 -16.03 -0.47 -2.11
C HIS A 153 -14.65 -1.10 -2.34
N TRP A 154 -14.18 -1.85 -1.35
CA TRP A 154 -12.96 -2.65 -1.45
C TRP A 154 -13.25 -3.99 -2.13
N ARG A 155 -12.31 -4.46 -2.95
CA ARG A 155 -12.47 -5.68 -3.74
C ARG A 155 -11.36 -6.69 -3.48
N HIS A 156 -11.76 -7.95 -3.40
CA HIS A 156 -10.91 -9.15 -3.42
C HIS A 156 -10.27 -9.44 -4.78
N SER A 157 -10.81 -8.88 -5.85
CA SER A 157 -10.26 -9.08 -7.19
C SER A 157 -8.93 -8.37 -7.32
N LYS A 158 -7.88 -9.09 -7.70
CA LYS A 158 -6.58 -8.52 -8.05
C LYS A 158 -6.69 -7.55 -9.22
N MET A 159 -5.91 -6.47 -9.20
CA MET A 159 -5.73 -5.59 -10.35
C MET A 159 -4.37 -5.82 -10.99
N GLU A 160 -4.37 -6.14 -12.29
CA GLU A 160 -3.17 -6.25 -13.11
C GLU A 160 -2.89 -4.92 -13.82
N PHE A 161 -1.74 -4.32 -13.54
CA PHE A 161 -1.23 -3.15 -14.24
C PHE A 161 -0.03 -3.52 -15.12
N VAL A 162 -0.11 -3.16 -16.40
CA VAL A 162 0.99 -3.33 -17.36
C VAL A 162 1.60 -1.96 -17.68
N ALA A 163 2.76 -1.70 -17.09
CA ALA A 163 3.51 -0.47 -17.29
C ALA A 163 4.33 -0.54 -18.59
N ASP A 164 3.83 0.05 -19.67
CA ASP A 164 4.50 0.06 -20.98
C ASP A 164 5.37 1.32 -21.18
N PHE A 165 6.66 1.10 -21.50
CA PHE A 165 7.67 2.11 -21.79
C PHE A 165 8.16 2.06 -23.25
N ARG A 166 7.35 1.48 -24.15
CA ARG A 166 7.54 1.31 -25.60
C ARG A 166 8.55 0.24 -25.99
N HIS A 167 8.48 -0.20 -27.24
CA HIS A 167 9.43 -1.17 -27.83
C HIS A 167 9.54 -2.48 -27.03
N GLY A 168 8.43 -2.96 -26.47
CA GLY A 168 8.40 -4.18 -25.65
C GLY A 168 8.98 -4.03 -24.25
N ARG A 169 9.43 -2.83 -23.87
CA ARG A 169 9.93 -2.52 -22.53
C ARG A 169 8.75 -2.30 -21.60
N LYS A 170 8.34 -3.35 -20.91
CA LYS A 170 7.20 -3.30 -20.00
C LYS A 170 7.41 -4.23 -18.80
N TYR A 171 6.71 -3.94 -17.72
CA TYR A 171 6.56 -4.89 -16.63
C TYR A 171 5.11 -4.94 -16.15
N THR A 172 4.78 -6.03 -15.47
CA THR A 172 3.48 -6.24 -14.85
C THR A 172 3.59 -6.12 -13.34
N ALA A 173 2.64 -5.43 -12.73
CA ALA A 173 2.39 -5.39 -11.30
C ALA A 173 0.97 -5.91 -11.04
N ILE A 174 0.82 -6.82 -10.08
CA ILE A 174 -0.47 -7.39 -9.71
C ILE A 174 -0.66 -7.11 -8.23
N THR A 175 -1.74 -6.42 -7.90
CA THR A 175 -2.10 -6.07 -6.52
C THR A 175 -2.96 -7.17 -5.90
N ASP A 176 -3.07 -7.18 -4.58
CA ASP A 176 -3.91 -8.14 -3.85
C ASP A 176 -5.37 -7.71 -3.73
N GLY A 177 -5.66 -6.44 -4.07
CA GLY A 177 -7.00 -5.86 -4.13
C GLY A 177 -6.96 -4.36 -4.36
N GLN A 178 -8.14 -3.73 -4.37
CA GLN A 178 -8.26 -2.29 -4.57
C GLN A 178 -9.56 -1.72 -4.00
N LEU A 179 -9.53 -0.42 -3.68
CA LEU A 179 -10.71 0.40 -3.46
C LEU A 179 -11.16 1.00 -4.79
N GLN A 180 -12.43 0.84 -5.15
CA GLN A 180 -13.03 1.48 -6.32
C GLN A 180 -14.18 2.40 -5.95
N ASP A 181 -14.28 3.51 -6.66
CA ASP A 181 -15.46 4.36 -6.66
C ASP A 181 -16.70 3.59 -7.17
N ASN A 182 -17.85 3.79 -6.53
CA ASN A 182 -19.09 3.08 -6.88
C ASN A 182 -19.71 3.56 -8.19
N GLN A 183 -19.44 4.79 -8.62
CA GLN A 183 -20.07 5.39 -9.80
C GLN A 183 -19.23 5.19 -11.05
N ASN A 184 -17.94 5.50 -11.00
CA ASN A 184 -17.07 5.49 -12.19
C ASN A 184 -15.99 4.39 -12.17
N HIS A 185 -15.96 3.56 -11.12
CA HIS A 185 -15.00 2.47 -10.94
C HIS A 185 -13.53 2.90 -10.89
N ALA A 186 -13.26 4.20 -10.72
CA ALA A 186 -11.90 4.69 -10.56
C ALA A 186 -11.25 4.06 -9.32
N ILE A 187 -10.02 3.61 -9.48
CA ILE A 187 -9.23 3.09 -8.38
C ILE A 187 -8.85 4.27 -7.47
N LYS A 188 -9.11 4.15 -6.17
CA LYS A 188 -8.80 5.18 -5.16
C LYS A 188 -7.59 4.80 -4.32
N ALA A 189 -7.41 3.51 -4.05
CA ALA A 189 -6.28 2.93 -3.36
C ALA A 189 -6.07 1.47 -3.82
N ILE A 190 -4.85 0.96 -3.65
CA ILE A 190 -4.48 -0.43 -3.94
C ILE A 190 -4.02 -1.15 -2.67
N ILE A 191 -4.09 -2.48 -2.68
CA ILE A 191 -3.75 -3.36 -1.56
C ILE A 191 -2.54 -4.23 -1.91
N GLU A 192 -1.63 -4.40 -0.95
CA GLU A 192 -0.57 -5.42 -0.96
C GLU A 192 -0.57 -6.15 0.39
N CYS A 193 -0.50 -7.49 0.39
CA CYS A 193 -0.51 -8.28 1.60
C CYS A 193 0.70 -9.22 1.66
N LYS A 194 1.33 -9.33 2.83
CA LYS A 194 2.42 -10.27 3.10
C LYS A 194 2.10 -11.09 4.34
N LYS A 195 2.36 -12.40 4.27
CA LYS A 195 2.23 -13.28 5.42
C LYS A 195 3.30 -13.06 6.48
N ASP A 196 4.50 -12.70 6.04
CA ASP A 196 5.67 -12.53 6.88
C ASP A 196 5.70 -11.12 7.45
N VAL A 197 6.34 -10.97 8.61
CA VAL A 197 6.58 -9.65 9.22
C VAL A 197 7.51 -8.80 8.35
N ARG A 198 7.19 -7.52 8.22
CA ARG A 198 7.84 -6.65 7.22
C ARG A 198 9.35 -6.55 7.36
N LYS A 199 9.86 -6.61 8.60
CA LYS A 199 11.29 -6.50 8.93
C LYS A 199 12.16 -7.54 8.20
N GLU A 200 11.59 -8.67 7.80
CA GLU A 200 12.32 -9.74 7.11
C GLU A 200 12.59 -9.44 5.64
N ASN A 201 11.68 -8.71 4.98
CA ASN A 201 11.71 -8.48 3.53
C ASN A 201 11.57 -7.01 3.11
N ILE A 202 11.79 -6.07 4.04
CA ILE A 202 11.53 -4.63 3.87
C ILE A 202 11.97 -4.03 2.53
N VAL A 203 13.15 -4.41 2.03
CA VAL A 203 13.70 -3.90 0.77
C VAL A 203 12.88 -4.38 -0.43
N ALA A 204 12.57 -5.67 -0.47
CA ALA A 204 11.81 -6.27 -1.55
C ALA A 204 10.37 -5.73 -1.55
N THR A 205 9.75 -5.62 -0.37
CA THR A 205 8.38 -5.10 -0.23
C THR A 205 8.30 -3.64 -0.64
N ASP A 206 9.20 -2.77 -0.16
CA ASP A 206 9.22 -1.35 -0.54
C ASP A 206 9.46 -1.15 -2.05
N MET A 207 10.30 -2.00 -2.65
CA MET A 207 10.55 -2.01 -4.09
C MET A 207 9.31 -2.44 -4.88
N GLN A 208 8.62 -3.50 -4.42
CA GLN A 208 7.41 -4.02 -5.04
C GLN A 208 6.28 -2.98 -5.00
N GLU A 209 5.99 -2.39 -3.84
CA GLU A 209 4.95 -1.36 -3.67
C GLU A 209 5.20 -0.14 -4.56
N ALA A 210 6.47 0.30 -4.67
CA ALA A 210 6.83 1.37 -5.58
C ALA A 210 6.53 0.99 -7.05
N ALA A 211 6.79 -0.26 -7.43
CA ALA A 211 6.52 -0.76 -8.77
C ALA A 211 5.01 -0.77 -9.09
N GLU A 212 4.17 -1.16 -8.13
CA GLU A 212 2.71 -1.16 -8.25
C GLU A 212 2.17 0.26 -8.42
N ILE A 213 2.62 1.21 -7.60
CA ILE A 213 2.23 2.62 -7.74
C ILE A 213 2.66 3.18 -9.10
N VAL A 214 3.89 2.91 -9.54
CA VAL A 214 4.36 3.38 -10.85
C VAL A 214 3.55 2.76 -11.99
N ALA A 215 3.22 1.47 -11.90
CA ALA A 215 2.41 0.79 -12.91
C ALA A 215 0.98 1.33 -12.95
N TRP A 216 0.39 1.58 -11.79
CA TRP A 216 -0.92 2.19 -11.68
C TRP A 216 -0.96 3.60 -12.30
N ILE A 217 0.03 4.45 -11.99
CA ILE A 217 0.14 5.81 -12.59
C ILE A 217 0.29 5.72 -14.12
N LYS A 218 0.98 4.69 -14.61
CA LYS A 218 1.14 4.46 -16.05
C LYS A 218 -0.13 4.05 -16.75
N CYS A 219 -0.90 3.12 -16.18
CA CYS A 219 -2.14 2.63 -16.79
C CYS A 219 -3.27 3.66 -16.66
N TYR A 220 -3.36 4.34 -15.50
CA TYR A 220 -4.45 5.24 -15.16
C TYR A 220 -3.90 6.58 -14.67
N PRO A 221 -3.39 7.44 -15.57
CA PRO A 221 -2.94 8.77 -15.20
C PRO A 221 -4.13 9.63 -14.75
N LYS A 222 -3.91 10.47 -13.74
CA LYS A 222 -4.90 11.44 -13.27
C LYS A 222 -4.19 12.76 -12.91
N PRO A 223 -4.90 13.89 -12.90
CA PRO A 223 -4.29 15.20 -12.64
C PRO A 223 -3.79 15.32 -11.20
N GLU A 224 -4.39 14.63 -10.25
CA GLU A 224 -3.86 14.60 -8.89
C GLU A 224 -2.56 13.80 -8.85
N HIS A 225 -1.52 14.45 -8.32
CA HIS A 225 -0.20 13.85 -8.15
C HIS A 225 -0.06 13.05 -6.85
N GLN A 226 -1.12 12.32 -6.48
CA GLN A 226 -1.17 11.47 -5.29
C GLN A 226 -1.73 10.09 -5.64
N ARG A 227 -1.13 9.04 -5.07
CA ARG A 227 -1.62 7.65 -5.07
C ARG A 227 -1.55 7.10 -3.65
N ILE A 228 -2.43 6.15 -3.34
CA ILE A 228 -2.54 5.57 -2.00
C ILE A 228 -2.40 4.05 -2.12
N LEU A 229 -1.53 3.49 -1.30
CA LEU A 229 -1.40 2.05 -1.11
C LEU A 229 -1.62 1.76 0.36
N VAL A 230 -2.45 0.77 0.66
CA VAL A 230 -2.60 0.22 2.00
C VAL A 230 -2.05 -1.20 1.98
N SER A 231 -1.30 -1.59 2.99
CA SER A 231 -0.74 -2.94 3.04
C SER A 231 -0.84 -3.54 4.42
N GLN A 232 -0.87 -4.86 4.47
CA GLN A 232 -0.81 -5.63 5.71
C GLN A 232 0.32 -6.65 5.60
N ASP A 233 1.25 -6.59 6.55
CA ASP A 233 2.34 -7.55 6.70
C ASP A 233 2.12 -8.26 8.05
N ASN A 234 1.69 -9.52 8.01
CA ASN A 234 1.22 -10.27 9.18
C ASN A 234 0.08 -9.51 9.90
N THR A 235 0.23 -9.09 11.16
CA THR A 235 -0.76 -8.29 11.90
C THR A 235 -0.57 -6.78 11.76
N GLU A 236 0.50 -6.33 11.09
CA GLU A 236 0.85 -4.92 11.01
C GLU A 236 0.25 -4.27 9.75
N ILE A 237 -0.47 -3.16 9.92
CA ILE A 237 -0.99 -2.35 8.81
C ILE A 237 -0.05 -1.18 8.53
N TYR A 238 0.07 -0.86 7.24
CA TYR A 238 0.84 0.25 6.70
C TYR A 238 -0.04 1.05 5.74
N VAL A 239 0.09 2.38 5.77
CA VAL A 239 -0.58 3.28 4.83
C VAL A 239 0.46 4.15 4.15
N THR A 240 0.54 4.04 2.82
CA THR A 240 1.51 4.76 2.00
C THR A 240 0.82 5.77 1.10
N PHE A 241 1.17 7.04 1.26
CA PHE A 241 0.80 8.12 0.34
C PHE A 241 1.97 8.41 -0.58
N ALA A 242 1.83 8.13 -1.88
CA ALA A 242 2.83 8.45 -2.88
C ALA A 242 2.48 9.77 -3.56
N THR A 243 3.35 10.78 -3.40
CA THR A 243 3.20 12.09 -4.03
C THR A 243 4.30 12.33 -5.06
N TYR A 244 3.97 13.01 -6.15
CA TYR A 244 4.91 13.35 -7.22
C TYR A 244 4.54 14.70 -7.84
N ASP A 245 5.22 15.11 -8.90
CA ASP A 245 4.90 16.31 -9.66
C ASP A 245 5.01 16.08 -11.17
N ASP A 246 4.68 17.11 -11.96
CA ASP A 246 4.76 17.06 -13.42
C ASP A 246 6.16 16.77 -13.94
N ARG A 247 7.20 17.14 -13.17
CA ARG A 247 8.58 16.92 -13.57
C ARG A 247 8.95 15.45 -13.45
N TRP A 248 8.54 14.78 -12.37
CA TRP A 248 8.66 13.34 -12.25
C TRP A 248 7.78 12.59 -13.27
N LEU A 249 6.54 13.05 -13.51
CA LEU A 249 5.67 12.46 -14.54
C LEU A 249 6.29 12.54 -15.94
N ARG A 250 6.95 13.66 -16.27
CA ARG A 250 7.65 13.81 -17.54
C ARG A 250 8.80 12.82 -17.68
N HIS A 251 9.56 12.55 -16.61
CA HIS A 251 10.54 11.47 -16.61
C HIS A 251 9.88 10.12 -16.91
N LEU A 252 8.81 9.80 -16.17
CA LEU A 252 8.10 8.54 -16.31
C LEU A 252 7.55 8.35 -17.74
N ARG A 253 6.93 9.38 -18.33
CA ARG A 253 6.28 9.35 -19.65
C ARG A 253 7.25 9.44 -20.82
N CYS A 254 8.19 10.39 -20.77
CA CYS A 254 9.02 10.76 -21.91
C CYS A 254 10.44 10.20 -21.85
N GLY A 255 10.84 9.56 -20.74
CA GLY A 255 12.20 9.03 -20.60
C GLY A 255 13.24 10.14 -20.57
N VAL A 256 12.99 11.23 -19.83
CA VAL A 256 13.95 12.31 -19.65
C VAL A 256 15.17 11.82 -18.88
N ARG A 257 16.35 11.95 -19.50
CA ARG A 257 17.64 11.56 -18.92
C ARG A 257 18.06 12.50 -17.79
N LYS A 258 17.94 13.81 -18.02
CA LYS A 258 18.21 14.81 -16.98
C LYS A 258 17.37 14.52 -15.72
N PHE A 259 17.99 14.69 -14.56
CA PHE A 259 17.26 14.68 -13.30
C PHE A 259 16.20 15.80 -13.31
N ASP A 260 14.95 15.42 -13.14
CA ASP A 260 13.80 16.34 -13.29
C ASP A 260 12.85 16.25 -12.08
N GLY A 261 12.80 15.13 -11.35
CA GLY A 261 11.98 15.00 -10.15
C GLY A 261 12.04 13.61 -9.54
N LEU A 262 11.44 13.46 -8.35
CA LEU A 262 11.33 12.22 -7.59
C LEU A 262 9.88 12.02 -7.11
N MET A 263 9.43 10.77 -7.09
CA MET A 263 8.24 10.36 -6.34
C MET A 263 8.63 10.11 -4.88
N HIS A 264 7.81 10.60 -3.95
CA HIS A 264 7.99 10.40 -2.52
C HIS A 264 6.86 9.53 -1.98
N MET A 265 7.21 8.37 -1.43
CA MET A 265 6.28 7.47 -0.73
C MET A 265 6.37 7.72 0.77
N TYR A 266 5.34 8.33 1.35
CA TYR A 266 5.20 8.55 2.78
C TYR A 266 4.50 7.35 3.39
N GLN A 267 5.28 6.42 3.96
CA GLN A 267 4.75 5.22 4.61
C GLN A 267 4.60 5.48 6.10
N HIS A 268 3.36 5.44 6.57
CA HIS A 268 2.97 5.53 7.97
C HIS A 268 2.69 4.12 8.48
N SER A 269 3.27 3.77 9.63
CA SER A 269 3.30 2.41 10.17
C SER A 269 4.21 2.25 11.41
N PRO A 270 4.22 1.06 12.03
CA PRO A 270 3.20 0.00 11.93
C PRO A 270 2.05 0.26 12.91
N TRP A 271 0.83 -0.07 12.49
CA TRP A 271 -0.32 -0.20 13.38
C TRP A 271 -0.60 -1.68 13.59
N ASP A 272 -0.55 -2.16 14.83
CA ASP A 272 -0.79 -3.55 15.16
C ASP A 272 -2.29 -3.84 15.28
N LEU A 273 -2.78 -4.85 14.56
CA LEU A 273 -4.17 -5.31 14.65
C LEU A 273 -4.54 -5.93 16.01
N GLU A 274 -3.56 -6.23 16.85
CA GLU A 274 -3.77 -6.68 18.23
C GLU A 274 -3.76 -5.54 19.26
N ASP A 275 -3.49 -4.30 18.85
CA ASP A 275 -3.57 -3.12 19.71
C ASP A 275 -4.83 -2.30 19.37
N GLU A 276 -5.66 -2.06 20.40
CA GLU A 276 -6.92 -1.35 20.21
C GLU A 276 -6.74 0.10 19.76
N GLN A 277 -5.71 0.79 20.28
CA GLN A 277 -5.45 2.19 19.94
C GLN A 277 -4.95 2.29 18.50
N ASP A 278 -4.08 1.38 18.09
CA ASP A 278 -3.61 1.30 16.71
C ASP A 278 -4.76 0.99 15.74
N VAL A 279 -5.66 0.07 16.11
CA VAL A 279 -6.86 -0.24 15.32
C VAL A 279 -7.79 0.97 15.21
N ASP A 280 -8.03 1.72 16.29
CA ASP A 280 -8.85 2.93 16.26
C ASP A 280 -8.25 3.99 15.32
N ASP A 281 -6.93 4.19 15.42
CA ASP A 281 -6.21 5.18 14.64
C ASP A 281 -6.15 4.82 13.15
N VAL A 282 -5.79 3.58 12.81
CA VAL A 282 -5.67 3.17 11.41
C VAL A 282 -7.05 3.03 10.75
N ALA A 283 -8.08 2.57 11.47
CA ALA A 283 -9.44 2.48 10.93
C ALA A 283 -9.97 3.85 10.50
N ALA A 284 -9.67 4.90 11.28
CA ALA A 284 -10.04 6.27 10.92
C ALA A 284 -9.39 6.73 9.60
N ILE A 285 -8.12 6.36 9.38
CA ILE A 285 -7.41 6.68 8.13
C ILE A 285 -7.99 5.88 6.95
N LEU A 286 -8.21 4.58 7.14
CA LEU A 286 -8.74 3.69 6.10
C LEU A 286 -10.16 4.09 5.67
N LEU A 287 -11.02 4.43 6.63
CA LEU A 287 -12.36 4.96 6.32
C LEU A 287 -12.29 6.33 5.65
N ALA A 288 -11.37 7.21 6.06
CA ALA A 288 -11.18 8.50 5.39
C ALA A 288 -10.82 8.32 3.90
N ILE A 289 -9.92 7.37 3.60
CA ILE A 289 -9.55 6.99 2.22
C ILE A 289 -10.79 6.48 1.45
N ALA A 290 -11.62 5.65 2.08
CA ALA A 290 -12.88 5.18 1.50
C ALA A 290 -13.87 6.33 1.22
N LEU A 291 -13.92 7.35 2.07
CA LEU A 291 -14.81 8.50 1.97
C LEU A 291 -14.36 9.59 0.98
N MET A 292 -13.09 9.59 0.55
CA MET A 292 -12.56 10.63 -0.36
C MET A 292 -13.46 10.83 -1.60
N PRO A 293 -13.71 12.06 -2.03
CA PRO A 293 -14.43 12.29 -3.27
C PRO A 293 -13.60 11.79 -4.46
N THR A 294 -14.27 11.19 -5.43
CA THR A 294 -13.67 10.91 -6.73
C THR A 294 -13.96 12.10 -7.64
N PRO A 295 -12.95 12.69 -8.30
CA PRO A 295 -13.19 13.72 -9.31
C PRO A 295 -14.12 13.19 -10.40
N PRO A 296 -15.01 14.03 -10.96
CA PRO A 296 -15.94 13.64 -12.02
C PRO A 296 -15.21 13.15 -13.28
#